data_AF-A0A4R6TTK0-F1
#
_entry.id   AF-A0A4R6TTK0-F1
#
_cell.length_a   1.000
_cell.length_b   1.000
_cell.length_c   1.000
_cell.angle_alpha   90.00
_cell.angle_beta   90.00
_cell.angle_gamma   90.00
#
_symmetry.space_group_name_H-M   'P 1'
#
loop_
_entity.id
_entity.type
_entity.pdbx_description
1 polymer ?
#
loop_
_entity_poly.entity_id
_entity_poly.type
_entity_poly.pdbx_seq_one_letter_code
_entity_poly.pdbx_strand_id
1 'polypeptide(L)'
;MAETERLKVKKFEGNEYVQRARFNENYDQIDSGVAEVEAGLNQKIDAKIQVTDNPPAVADREPGAFYFNVTDKQPIGNGGDSSTMRVSPTMGIKKKEE
;
A
#
# COMPACT_ATOMS: atom_id res chain seq x y z
N MET A 1 -38.71 26.48 19.48
CA MET A 1 -38.24 25.53 18.46
C MET A 1 -37.55 26.36 17.39
N ALA A 2 -36.26 26.14 17.14
CA ALA A 2 -35.53 26.90 16.13
C ALA A 2 -35.85 26.32 14.74
N GLU A 3 -36.37 27.13 13.84
CA GLU A 3 -36.58 26.76 12.44
C GLU A 3 -35.22 26.63 11.75
N THR A 4 -34.90 25.43 11.29
CA THR A 4 -33.74 25.20 10.42
C THR A 4 -34.05 25.80 9.04
N GLU A 5 -33.34 26.87 8.68
CA GLU A 5 -33.38 27.44 7.34
C GLU A 5 -33.07 26.35 6.31
N ARG A 6 -34.05 26.03 5.47
CA ARG A 6 -33.85 25.15 4.32
C ARG A 6 -33.06 25.93 3.28
N LEU A 7 -31.76 25.64 3.18
CA LEU A 7 -30.91 26.09 2.08
C LEU A 7 -31.58 25.73 0.75
N LYS A 8 -32.03 26.75 0.01
CA LYS A 8 -32.56 26.58 -1.34
C LYS A 8 -31.40 26.25 -2.27
N VAL A 9 -31.28 24.98 -2.64
CA VAL A 9 -30.31 24.54 -3.65
C VAL A 9 -30.70 25.16 -4.98
N LYS A 10 -29.86 26.06 -5.51
CA LYS A 10 -30.05 26.66 -6.83
C LYS A 10 -30.00 25.56 -7.89
N LYS A 11 -30.97 25.54 -8.80
CA LYS A 11 -30.91 24.67 -9.98
C LYS A 11 -29.83 25.20 -10.93
N PHE A 12 -28.95 24.32 -11.37
CA PHE A 12 -27.88 24.64 -12.31
C PHE A 12 -28.48 24.96 -13.69
N GLU A 13 -27.97 25.98 -14.36
CA GLU A 13 -28.46 26.42 -15.67
C GLU A 13 -27.39 26.28 -16.77
N GLY A 14 -27.81 25.79 -17.94
CA GLY A 14 -27.02 25.76 -19.17
C GLY A 14 -25.60 25.22 -19.00
N ASN A 15 -24.60 26.08 -19.17
CA ASN A 15 -23.18 25.74 -19.15
C ASN A 15 -22.70 25.15 -17.81
N GLU A 16 -23.33 25.49 -16.68
CA GLU A 16 -22.98 24.92 -15.37
C GLU A 16 -23.31 23.43 -15.29
N TYR A 17 -24.41 23.00 -15.95
CA TYR A 17 -24.77 21.59 -16.02
C TYR A 17 -23.75 20.79 -16.83
N VAL A 18 -23.32 21.32 -17.97
CA VAL A 18 -22.33 20.70 -18.85
C VAL A 18 -20.97 20.60 -18.15
N GLN A 19 -20.55 21.65 -17.45
CA GLN A 19 -19.32 21.61 -16.66
C GLN A 19 -19.39 20.56 -15.55
N ARG A 20 -20.52 20.50 -14.81
CA ARG A 20 -20.70 19.50 -13.75
C ARG A 20 -20.73 18.07 -14.28
N ALA A 21 -21.36 17.83 -15.42
CA ALA A 21 -21.33 16.52 -16.08
C ALA A 21 -19.89 16.10 -16.42
N ARG A 22 -19.09 17.01 -17.00
CA ARG A 22 -17.66 16.75 -17.27
C ARG A 22 -16.85 16.51 -16.01
N PHE A 23 -17.12 17.25 -14.93
CA PHE A 23 -16.45 17.01 -13.65
C PHE A 23 -16.78 15.62 -13.11
N ASN A 24 -18.05 15.22 -13.14
CA ASN A 24 -18.46 13.89 -12.69
C ASN A 24 -17.81 12.79 -13.54
N GLU A 25 -17.82 12.93 -14.86
CA GLU A 25 -17.13 11.98 -15.76
C GLU A 25 -15.63 11.87 -15.45
N ASN A 26 -14.97 13.01 -15.18
CA ASN A 26 -13.57 13.02 -14.79
C ASN A 26 -13.34 12.34 -13.43
N TYR A 27 -14.24 12.55 -12.45
CA TYR A 27 -14.17 11.86 -11.15
C TYR A 27 -14.34 10.36 -11.32
N ASP A 28 -15.33 9.91 -12.09
CA ASP A 28 -15.57 8.49 -12.34
C ASP A 28 -14.36 7.83 -13.02
N GLN A 29 -13.70 8.53 -13.95
CA GLN A 29 -12.47 8.07 -14.59
C GLN A 29 -11.30 7.96 -13.61
N ILE A 30 -11.13 8.95 -12.73
CA ILE A 30 -10.09 8.93 -11.70
C ILE A 30 -10.33 7.78 -10.73
N ASP A 31 -11.56 7.61 -10.23
CA ASP A 31 -11.91 6.55 -9.30
C ASP A 31 -11.69 5.16 -9.91
N SER A 32 -12.06 4.99 -11.18
CA SER A 32 -11.80 3.75 -11.93
C SER A 32 -10.31 3.49 -12.07
N GLY A 33 -9.52 4.52 -12.43
CA GLY A 33 -8.07 4.41 -12.55
C GLY A 33 -7.37 4.07 -11.23
N VAL A 34 -7.84 4.63 -10.11
CA VAL A 34 -7.34 4.30 -8.77
C VAL A 34 -7.64 2.84 -8.43
N ALA A 35 -8.86 2.38 -8.66
CA ALA A 35 -9.24 0.99 -8.41
C ALA A 35 -8.40 -0.01 -9.21
N GLU A 36 -8.09 0.29 -10.48
CA GLU A 36 -7.22 -0.54 -11.31
C GLU A 36 -5.78 -0.61 -10.76
N VAL A 37 -5.22 0.54 -10.32
CA VAL A 37 -3.87 0.59 -9.73
C VAL A 37 -3.82 -0.18 -8.41
N GLU A 38 -4.83 -0.03 -7.54
CA GLU A 38 -4.93 -0.78 -6.28
C GLU A 38 -5.01 -2.29 -6.53
N ALA A 39 -5.85 -2.73 -7.46
CA ALA A 39 -5.95 -4.13 -7.84
C ALA A 39 -4.62 -4.67 -8.39
N GLY A 40 -3.93 -3.89 -9.23
CA GLY A 40 -2.62 -4.25 -9.78
C GLY A 40 -1.52 -4.32 -8.71
N LEU A 41 -1.55 -3.46 -7.70
CA LEU A 41 -0.62 -3.50 -6.57
C LEU A 41 -0.88 -4.72 -5.68
N ASN A 42 -2.14 -4.98 -5.33
CA ASN A 42 -2.51 -6.13 -4.51
C ASN A 42 -2.08 -7.44 -5.18
N GLN A 43 -2.31 -7.61 -6.48
CA GLN A 43 -1.84 -8.79 -7.21
C GLN A 43 -0.32 -8.95 -7.18
N LYS A 44 0.44 -7.86 -7.31
CA LYS A 44 1.91 -7.90 -7.25
C LYS A 44 2.43 -8.25 -5.85
N ILE A 45 1.76 -7.75 -4.81
CA ILE A 45 2.11 -8.03 -3.41
C ILE A 45 1.79 -9.49 -3.08
N ASP A 46 0.60 -9.96 -3.44
CA ASP A 46 0.17 -11.35 -3.19
C ASP A 46 1.09 -12.36 -3.88
N ALA A 47 1.56 -12.06 -5.10
CA ALA A 47 2.54 -12.90 -5.78
C ALA A 47 3.90 -12.99 -5.07
N LYS A 48 4.23 -12.00 -4.22
CA LYS A 48 5.51 -11.92 -3.52
C LYS A 48 5.43 -12.39 -2.08
N ILE A 49 4.27 -12.44 -1.45
CA ILE A 49 4.11 -12.94 -0.08
C ILE A 49 3.81 -14.44 -0.13
N GLN A 50 4.73 -15.23 0.42
CA GLN A 50 4.58 -16.68 0.54
C GLN A 50 4.51 -17.07 2.00
N VAL A 51 3.40 -17.67 2.41
CA VAL A 51 3.22 -18.22 3.76
C VAL A 51 3.34 -19.74 3.66
N THR A 52 4.34 -20.32 4.32
CA THR A 52 4.64 -21.76 4.22
C THR A 52 5.38 -22.27 5.44
N ASP A 53 5.05 -23.48 5.89
CA ASP A 53 5.67 -24.14 7.05
C ASP A 53 7.12 -24.60 6.75
N ASN A 54 7.48 -24.69 5.47
CA ASN A 54 8.80 -25.12 5.02
C ASN A 54 9.31 -24.22 3.88
N PRO A 55 9.76 -22.99 4.20
CA PRO A 55 10.29 -22.09 3.18
C PRO A 55 11.62 -22.63 2.62
N PRO A 56 11.93 -22.36 1.34
CA PRO A 56 13.23 -22.67 0.78
C PRO A 56 14.35 -21.94 1.54
N ALA A 57 15.57 -22.50 1.45
CA ALA A 57 16.76 -21.89 2.02
C ALA A 57 16.94 -20.46 1.47
N VAL A 58 17.53 -19.56 2.27
CA VAL A 58 17.61 -18.13 1.93
C VAL A 58 18.27 -17.88 0.56
N ALA A 59 19.26 -18.70 0.18
CA ALA A 59 19.94 -18.61 -1.10
C ALA A 59 19.06 -18.92 -2.32
N ASP A 60 18.01 -19.73 -2.13
CA ASP A 60 17.13 -20.23 -3.20
C ASP A 60 15.79 -19.46 -3.25
N ARG A 61 15.62 -18.43 -2.41
CA ARG A 61 14.41 -17.61 -2.38
C ARG A 61 14.36 -16.68 -3.59
N GLU A 62 13.17 -16.59 -4.18
CA GLU A 62 12.93 -15.64 -5.26
C GLU A 62 13.23 -14.19 -4.80
N PRO A 63 14.01 -13.41 -5.57
CA PRO A 63 14.28 -12.02 -5.24
C PRO A 63 13.01 -11.19 -5.03
N GLY A 64 12.98 -10.47 -3.90
CA GLY A 64 11.87 -9.60 -3.51
C GLY A 64 10.63 -10.32 -2.99
N ALA A 65 10.66 -11.65 -2.85
CA ALA A 65 9.59 -12.39 -2.19
C ALA A 65 9.79 -12.43 -0.66
N PHE A 66 8.69 -12.28 0.08
CA PHE A 66 8.63 -12.35 1.54
C PHE A 66 8.09 -13.71 1.95
N TYR A 67 8.90 -14.45 2.72
CA TYR A 67 8.52 -15.77 3.21
C TYR A 67 8.19 -15.69 4.69
N PHE A 68 6.95 -16.03 5.05
CA PHE A 68 6.50 -16.16 6.42
C PHE A 68 6.42 -17.64 6.80
N ASN A 69 7.24 -18.04 7.76
CA ASN A 69 7.19 -19.39 8.33
C ASN A 69 6.25 -19.37 9.54
N VAL A 70 5.14 -20.09 9.45
CA VAL A 70 4.21 -20.27 10.56
C VAL A 70 4.53 -21.61 11.21
N THR A 71 4.92 -21.60 12.47
CA THR A 71 5.25 -22.82 13.20
C THR A 71 4.91 -22.68 14.67
N ASP A 72 4.35 -23.75 15.26
CA ASP A 72 4.09 -23.85 16.70
C ASP A 72 5.37 -24.15 17.50
N LYS A 73 6.48 -24.39 16.79
CA LYS A 73 7.81 -24.50 17.41
C LYS A 73 8.20 -23.13 17.95
N GLN A 74 9.01 -23.11 19.02
CA GLN A 74 9.60 -21.84 19.49
C GLN A 74 10.18 -21.08 18.29
N PRO A 75 10.10 -19.73 18.29
CA PRO A 75 10.74 -18.93 17.25
C PRO A 75 12.14 -19.46 17.05
N ILE A 76 12.63 -19.54 15.81
CA ILE A 76 14.01 -19.94 15.54
C ILE A 76 14.89 -18.98 16.34
N GLY A 77 15.26 -19.38 17.56
CA GLY A 77 16.26 -18.71 18.35
C GLY A 77 17.49 -18.81 17.48
N ASN A 78 18.06 -17.64 17.12
CA ASN A 78 19.29 -17.54 16.37
C ASN A 78 20.19 -18.72 16.76
N GLY A 79 20.34 -19.69 15.87
CA GLY A 79 21.09 -20.89 16.15
C GLY A 79 22.50 -20.48 16.51
N GLY A 80 22.81 -20.47 17.81
CA GLY A 80 24.16 -20.47 18.37
C GLY A 80 25.06 -19.26 18.11
N ASP A 81 24.66 -18.20 17.41
CA ASP A 81 25.56 -17.05 17.24
C ASP A 81 24.79 -15.75 16.98
N SER A 82 24.62 -14.93 18.02
CA SER A 82 24.06 -13.58 17.96
C SER A 82 24.93 -12.58 17.16
N SER A 83 25.94 -13.07 16.45
CA SER A 83 26.92 -12.31 15.68
C SER A 83 26.56 -12.09 14.20
N THR A 84 25.48 -12.74 13.71
CA THR A 84 25.11 -12.71 12.27
C THR A 84 24.02 -11.72 11.89
N MET A 85 23.24 -11.17 12.82
CA MET A 85 22.40 -9.99 12.54
C MET A 85 23.25 -8.71 12.61
N ARG A 86 24.07 -8.50 11.57
CA ARG A 86 24.71 -7.21 11.32
C ARG A 86 23.69 -6.27 10.68
N VAL A 87 22.88 -5.60 11.50
CA VAL A 87 22.17 -4.40 11.06
C VAL A 87 23.22 -3.30 10.98
N SER A 88 23.47 -2.72 9.80
CA SER A 88 24.41 -1.61 9.71
C SER A 88 23.83 -0.43 10.50
N PRO A 89 24.55 0.13 11.47
CA PRO A 89 24.09 1.32 12.17
C PRO A 89 24.43 2.50 11.27
N THR A 90 23.60 2.80 10.26
CA THR A 90 23.39 4.12 9.63
C THR A 90 22.81 3.99 8.22
N MET A 91 21.51 4.25 8.05
CA MET A 91 21.06 5.08 6.91
C MET A 91 21.40 6.54 7.27
N GLY A 92 22.69 6.82 7.39
CA GLY A 92 23.21 8.13 7.73
C GLY A 92 23.08 9.02 6.51
N ILE A 93 22.14 9.95 6.54
CA ILE A 93 22.14 11.11 5.65
C ILE A 93 23.54 11.73 5.76
N LYS A 94 24.36 11.59 4.72
CA LYS A 94 25.63 12.31 4.64
C LYS A 94 25.30 13.79 4.50
N LYS A 95 25.41 14.57 5.57
CA LYS A 95 25.47 16.02 5.43
C LYS A 95 26.73 16.35 4.62
N LYS A 96 26.54 17.06 3.49
CA LYS A 96 27.63 17.71 2.79
C LYS A 96 28.25 18.72 3.74
N GLU A 97 29.56 18.61 3.99
CA GLU A 97 30.31 19.69 4.62
C GLU A 97 30.55 20.78 3.56
N GLU A 98 30.30 22.04 3.96
CA GLU A 98 30.58 23.27 3.19
C GLU A 98 32.04 23.68 3.33
#